data_AF-A0A699QFZ3-F1
#
_entry.id   AF-A0A699QFZ3-F1
#
_cell.length_a   1.000
_cell.length_b   1.000
_cell.length_c   1.000
_cell.angle_alpha   90.00
_cell.angle_beta   90.00
_cell.angle_gamma   90.00
#
_symmetry.space_group_name_H-M   'P 1'
#
loop_
_entity.id
_entity.type
_entity.pdbx_description
1 polymer ?
#
loop_
_entity_poly.entity_id
_entity_poly.type
_entity_poly.pdbx_seq_one_letter_code
_entity_poly.pdbx_strand_id
1 'polypeptide(L)'
;MVDFIAASPLRYALKVKPTIFVSHIRQFWSTARIETTDEGTHILATVDGIQRTVSESSLRRNLKLRDADGIVSIPDTELFENLTLMGYNISQNQKLTFQKGQFSHQWKYLIHTIMECLSPKSTGFNEFSSNIATALICLATN
;
A
#
# COMPACT_ATOMS: atom_id res chain seq x y z
N MET A 1 -15.80 9.62 -6.58
CA MET A 1 -14.87 9.08 -5.55
C MET A 1 -15.31 7.66 -5.30
N VAL A 2 -14.39 6.69 -5.35
CA VAL A 2 -14.81 5.30 -5.43
C VAL A 2 -15.48 4.83 -4.14
N ASP A 3 -16.64 4.17 -4.23
CA ASP A 3 -17.43 3.76 -3.06
C ASP A 3 -16.63 2.88 -2.09
N PHE A 4 -15.69 2.06 -2.59
CA PHE A 4 -14.80 1.27 -1.73
C PHE A 4 -13.90 2.15 -0.84
N ILE A 5 -13.51 3.36 -1.28
CA ILE A 5 -12.68 4.28 -0.48
C ILE A 5 -13.48 4.83 0.72
N ALA A 6 -14.80 4.86 0.65
CA ALA A 6 -15.62 5.38 1.74
C ALA A 6 -15.64 4.44 2.97
N ALA A 7 -15.51 3.13 2.73
CA ALA A 7 -15.44 2.09 3.75
C ALA A 7 -13.99 1.62 4.04
N SER A 8 -13.06 1.82 3.10
CA SER A 8 -11.65 1.43 3.24
C SER A 8 -10.98 2.17 4.41
N PRO A 9 -10.07 1.51 5.14
CA PRO A 9 -9.33 2.16 6.23
C PRO A 9 -8.32 3.20 5.74
N LEU A 10 -7.99 3.19 4.45
CA LEU A 10 -7.27 4.29 3.79
C LEU A 10 -8.07 5.59 3.68
N ARG A 11 -9.38 5.57 3.95
CA ARG A 11 -10.25 6.75 3.80
C ARG A 11 -9.66 7.99 4.44
N TYR A 12 -9.11 7.85 5.66
CA TYR A 12 -8.54 8.98 6.36
C TYR A 12 -7.29 9.50 5.64
N ALA A 13 -6.33 8.60 5.33
CA ALA A 13 -5.11 8.93 4.61
C ALA A 13 -5.37 9.60 3.25
N LEU A 14 -6.42 9.19 2.54
CA LEU A 14 -6.77 9.72 1.22
C LEU A 14 -7.56 11.04 1.26
N LYS A 15 -8.21 11.36 2.38
CA LYS A 15 -9.05 12.57 2.51
C LYS A 15 -8.39 13.67 3.35
N VAL A 16 -7.43 13.33 4.21
CA VAL A 16 -6.73 14.31 5.01
C VAL A 16 -6.00 15.30 4.10
N LYS A 17 -6.12 16.59 4.41
CA LYS A 17 -5.44 17.67 3.69
C LYS A 17 -4.45 18.35 4.63
N PRO A 18 -3.31 17.70 4.92
CA PRO A 18 -2.30 18.32 5.78
C PRO A 18 -1.71 19.55 5.08
N THR A 19 -1.14 20.47 5.86
CA THR A 19 -0.31 21.52 5.28
C THR A 19 0.98 20.90 4.79
N ILE A 20 1.27 21.03 3.49
CA ILE A 20 2.45 20.43 2.87
C ILE A 20 3.49 21.51 2.61
N PHE A 21 4.66 21.35 3.23
CA PHE A 21 5.82 22.19 2.98
C PHE A 21 6.77 21.44 2.04
N VAL A 22 6.92 21.95 0.81
CA VAL A 22 7.80 21.35 -0.20
C VAL A 22 9.26 21.31 0.26
N SER A 23 9.70 22.31 1.03
CA SER A 23 11.02 22.35 1.67
C SER A 23 11.23 21.16 2.61
N HIS A 24 10.24 20.85 3.46
CA HIS A 24 10.34 19.74 4.42
C HIS A 24 10.41 18.39 3.70
N ILE A 25 9.61 18.20 2.63
CA ILE A 25 9.68 16.97 1.81
C ILE A 25 11.07 16.80 1.20
N ARG A 26 11.64 17.87 0.64
CA ARG A 26 12.99 17.83 0.04
C ARG A 26 14.07 17.53 1.09
N GLN A 27 14.02 18.20 2.24
CA GLN A 27 14.95 17.95 3.34
C GLN A 27 14.84 16.50 3.84
N PHE A 28 13.61 16.02 4.04
CA PHE A 28 13.33 14.65 4.44
C PHE A 28 14.02 13.67 3.48
N TRP A 29 13.72 13.74 2.17
CA TRP A 29 14.31 12.81 1.21
C TRP A 29 15.82 12.97 1.01
N SER A 30 16.38 14.16 1.23
CA SER A 30 17.83 14.39 1.14
C SER A 30 18.63 13.82 2.33
N THR A 31 17.97 13.61 3.46
CA THR A 31 18.60 13.15 4.72
C THR A 31 18.10 11.79 5.19
N ALA A 32 17.07 11.25 4.52
CA ALA A 32 16.47 9.97 4.84
C ALA A 32 17.49 8.84 4.75
N ARG A 33 17.58 8.05 5.82
CA ARG A 33 18.36 6.82 5.87
C ARG A 33 17.60 5.74 6.61
N ILE A 34 17.89 4.49 6.26
CA ILE A 34 17.33 3.33 6.94
C ILE A 34 18.22 3.02 8.14
N GLU A 35 17.59 2.76 9.28
CA GLU A 35 18.23 2.27 10.48
C GLU A 35 17.50 1.00 10.93
N THR A 36 18.25 -0.05 11.22
CA THR A 36 17.72 -1.32 11.73
C THR A 36 18.26 -1.49 13.15
N THR A 37 17.35 -1.61 14.11
CA THR A 37 17.63 -1.87 15.52
C THR A 37 17.00 -3.20 15.94
N ASP A 38 17.20 -3.59 17.19
CA ASP A 38 16.53 -4.76 17.77
C ASP A 38 15.00 -4.59 17.83
N GLU A 39 14.49 -3.35 17.80
CA GLU A 39 13.05 -3.05 17.77
C GLU A 39 12.45 -3.00 16.35
N GLY A 40 13.28 -3.13 15.31
CA GLY A 40 12.85 -3.21 13.90
C GLY A 40 13.53 -2.20 12.98
N THR A 41 12.92 -2.01 11.80
CA THR A 41 13.44 -1.09 10.77
C THR A 41 12.70 0.24 10.79
N HIS A 42 13.46 1.34 10.79
CA HIS A 42 12.95 2.70 10.83
C HIS A 42 13.63 3.59 9.79
N ILE A 43 12.96 4.68 9.40
CA ILE A 43 13.54 5.73 8.58
C ILE A 43 13.88 6.91 9.49
N LEU A 44 15.15 7.29 9.52
CA LEU A 44 15.59 8.53 10.13
C LEU A 44 15.76 9.60 9.06
N ALA A 45 15.28 10.81 9.34
CA ALA A 45 15.52 11.98 8.48
C ALA A 45 15.63 13.25 9.32
N THR A 46 16.29 14.28 8.81
CA THR A 46 16.38 15.59 9.46
C THR A 46 15.58 16.61 8.68
N VAL A 47 14.62 17.25 9.34
CA VAL A 47 13.76 18.29 8.76
C VAL A 47 13.82 19.50 9.69
N ASP A 48 14.18 20.67 9.16
CA ASP A 48 14.43 21.91 9.92
C ASP A 48 15.42 21.73 11.09
N GLY A 49 16.47 20.93 10.88
CA GLY A 49 17.44 20.62 11.93
C GLY A 49 16.93 19.67 13.03
N ILE A 50 15.67 19.22 12.93
CA ILE A 50 15.06 18.28 13.87
C ILE A 50 15.09 16.88 13.27
N GLN A 51 15.69 15.93 13.99
CA GLN A 51 15.64 14.52 13.62
C GLN A 51 14.21 13.98 13.78
N ARG A 52 13.75 13.24 12.78
CA ARG A 52 12.45 12.59 12.69
C ARG A 52 12.66 11.10 12.46
N THR A 53 11.94 10.29 13.21
CA THR A 53 11.90 8.84 13.05
C THR A 53 10.54 8.44 12.51
N VAL A 54 10.53 7.73 11.39
CA VAL A 54 9.33 7.11 10.82
C VAL A 54 9.43 5.62 11.06
N SER A 55 8.58 5.13 11.97
CA SER A 55 8.33 3.71 12.22
C SER A 55 6.99 3.29 11.64
N GLU A 56 6.78 1.98 11.47
CA GLU A 56 5.48 1.41 11.10
C GLU A 56 4.36 1.88 12.06
N SER A 57 4.62 1.81 13.37
CA SER A 57 3.67 2.27 14.40
C SER A 57 3.33 3.76 14.28
N SER A 58 4.30 4.59 13.89
CA SER A 58 4.07 6.02 13.64
C SER A 58 3.19 6.25 12.42
N LEU A 59 3.37 5.48 11.34
CA LEU A 59 2.55 5.55 10.13
C LEU A 59 1.12 5.12 10.44
N ARG A 60 0.94 3.98 11.10
CA ARG A 60 -0.37 3.47 11.54
C ARG A 60 -1.15 4.51 12.34
N ARG A 61 -0.51 5.09 13.36
CA ARG A 61 -1.13 6.12 14.22
C ARG A 61 -1.50 7.39 13.43
N ASN A 62 -0.58 7.91 12.63
CA ASN A 62 -0.80 9.19 11.91
C ASN A 62 -1.79 9.05 10.75
N LEU A 63 -1.81 7.90 10.07
CA LEU A 63 -2.72 7.59 8.97
C LEU A 63 -4.03 6.92 9.44
N LYS A 64 -4.16 6.65 10.74
CA LYS A 64 -5.31 5.98 11.37
C LYS A 64 -5.65 4.64 10.73
N LEU A 65 -4.60 3.89 10.37
CA LEU A 65 -4.75 2.51 9.89
C LEU A 65 -5.18 1.63 11.07
N ARG A 66 -6.11 0.70 10.83
CA ARG A 66 -6.71 -0.17 11.85
C ARG A 66 -6.09 -1.57 11.84
N ASP A 67 -4.82 -1.64 11.47
CA ASP A 67 -4.04 -2.86 11.22
C ASP A 67 -3.10 -3.17 12.41
N ALA A 68 -3.58 -2.98 13.65
CA ALA A 68 -2.74 -3.06 14.86
C ALA A 68 -1.98 -4.39 15.00
N ASP A 69 -2.57 -5.50 14.54
CA ASP A 69 -1.98 -6.84 14.62
C ASP A 69 -1.07 -7.19 13.44
N GLY A 70 -1.00 -6.34 12.41
CA GLY A 70 -0.16 -6.52 11.23
C GLY A 70 -0.43 -7.83 10.46
N ILE A 71 -0.98 -7.75 9.24
CA ILE A 71 -1.13 -8.96 8.42
C ILE A 71 0.21 -9.28 7.77
N VAL A 72 0.88 -10.33 8.26
CA VAL A 72 2.15 -10.83 7.71
C VAL A 72 1.92 -11.60 6.40
N SER A 73 0.78 -12.28 6.26
CA SER A 73 0.36 -12.95 5.03
C SER A 73 -1.15 -13.22 5.01
N ILE A 74 -1.72 -13.31 3.80
CA ILE A 74 -3.10 -13.74 3.57
C ILE A 74 -3.03 -15.14 2.92
N PRO A 75 -3.76 -16.16 3.42
CA PRO A 75 -3.84 -17.47 2.77
C PRO A 75 -4.37 -17.37 1.33
N ASP A 76 -3.88 -18.21 0.41
CA ASP A 76 -4.31 -18.19 -0.99
C ASP A 76 -5.83 -18.27 -1.16
N THR A 77 -6.51 -19.06 -0.32
CA THR A 77 -7.98 -19.17 -0.32
C THR A 77 -8.66 -17.83 -0.04
N GLU A 78 -8.22 -17.12 0.99
CA GLU A 78 -8.75 -15.81 1.37
C GLU A 78 -8.37 -14.73 0.32
N LEU A 79 -7.18 -14.84 -0.27
CA LEU A 79 -6.76 -14.00 -1.38
C LEU A 79 -7.75 -14.11 -2.56
N PHE A 80 -8.02 -15.34 -3.01
CA PHE A 80 -8.94 -15.60 -4.12
C PHE A 80 -10.39 -15.19 -3.80
N GLU A 81 -10.88 -15.44 -2.59
CA GLU A 81 -12.21 -14.99 -2.16
C GLU A 81 -12.35 -13.46 -2.25
N ASN A 82 -11.39 -12.72 -1.69
CA ASN A 82 -11.41 -11.26 -1.73
C ASN A 82 -11.27 -10.71 -3.15
N LEU A 83 -10.44 -11.30 -4.00
CA LEU A 83 -10.34 -10.92 -5.40
C LEU A 83 -11.67 -11.12 -6.15
N THR A 84 -12.39 -12.20 -5.85
CA THR A 84 -13.73 -12.46 -6.42
C THR A 84 -14.72 -11.39 -5.96
N LEU A 85 -14.70 -11.00 -4.68
CA LEU A 85 -15.53 -9.91 -4.15
C LEU A 85 -15.23 -8.55 -4.82
N MET A 86 -13.99 -8.34 -5.25
CA MET A 86 -13.59 -7.15 -6.03
C MET A 86 -13.97 -7.23 -7.52
N GLY A 87 -14.59 -8.34 -7.96
CA GLY A 87 -15.04 -8.55 -9.33
C GLY A 87 -13.99 -9.15 -10.26
N TYR A 88 -12.94 -9.77 -9.73
CA TYR A 88 -11.96 -10.51 -10.53
C TYR A 88 -12.51 -11.89 -10.92
N ASN A 89 -12.36 -12.26 -12.19
CA ASN A 89 -12.81 -13.56 -12.68
C ASN A 89 -11.72 -14.63 -12.46
N ILE A 90 -11.91 -15.47 -11.45
CA ILE A 90 -10.98 -16.56 -11.14
C ILE A 90 -11.26 -17.75 -12.06
N SER A 91 -10.38 -17.97 -13.03
CA SER A 91 -10.33 -19.23 -13.78
C SER A 91 -9.57 -20.30 -12.99
N GLN A 92 -9.97 -21.57 -13.10
CA GLN A 92 -9.47 -22.74 -12.35
C GLN A 92 -7.96 -23.09 -12.47
N ASN A 93 -7.12 -22.24 -13.07
CA ASN A 93 -5.67 -22.46 -13.10
C ASN A 93 -4.99 -21.59 -12.03
N GLN A 94 -4.53 -22.26 -10.95
CA GLN A 94 -3.89 -21.75 -9.73
C GLN A 94 -2.55 -21.02 -9.98
N LYS A 95 -2.51 -20.03 -10.86
CA LYS A 95 -1.32 -19.19 -11.06
C LYS A 95 -1.45 -17.92 -10.20
N LEU A 96 -0.48 -17.68 -9.32
CA LEU A 96 -0.35 -16.47 -8.49
C LEU A 96 0.12 -15.24 -9.29
N THR A 97 -0.38 -15.10 -10.52
CA THR A 97 -0.13 -13.99 -11.42
C THR A 97 -1.46 -13.51 -11.97
N PHE A 98 -1.78 -12.24 -11.74
CA PHE A 98 -3.10 -11.68 -11.96
C PHE A 98 -3.08 -10.66 -13.09
N GLN A 99 -4.18 -10.58 -13.84
CA GLN A 99 -4.32 -9.66 -14.97
C GLN A 99 -5.14 -8.44 -14.55
N LYS A 100 -4.53 -7.26 -14.46
CA LYS A 100 -5.27 -6.04 -14.09
C LYS A 100 -6.41 -5.73 -15.08
N GLY A 101 -6.29 -6.21 -16.32
CA GLY A 101 -7.29 -6.13 -17.39
C GLY A 101 -8.70 -6.61 -17.00
N GLN A 102 -8.80 -7.54 -16.05
CA GLN A 102 -10.07 -8.14 -15.63
C GLN A 102 -10.85 -7.29 -14.61
N PHE A 103 -10.21 -6.31 -13.98
CA PHE A 103 -10.88 -5.45 -13.00
C PHE A 103 -11.66 -4.28 -13.63
N SER A 104 -12.52 -3.66 -12.84
CA SER A 104 -13.11 -2.37 -13.16
C SER A 104 -12.04 -1.27 -13.32
N HIS A 105 -12.38 -0.18 -14.01
CA HIS A 105 -11.47 0.95 -14.24
C HIS A 105 -10.87 1.53 -12.95
N GLN A 106 -11.63 1.53 -11.85
CA GLN A 106 -11.22 2.08 -10.56
C GLN A 106 -10.13 1.22 -9.91
N TRP A 107 -10.33 -0.10 -9.87
CA TRP A 107 -9.34 -1.05 -9.36
C TRP A 107 -8.08 -1.08 -10.22
N LYS A 108 -8.23 -1.01 -11.56
CA LYS A 108 -7.10 -0.89 -12.50
C LYS A 108 -6.20 0.30 -12.18
N TYR A 109 -6.79 1.46 -11.92
CA TYR A 109 -6.04 2.67 -11.57
C TYR A 109 -5.25 2.51 -10.26
N LEU A 110 -5.89 1.93 -9.23
CA LEU A 110 -5.23 1.67 -7.95
C LEU A 110 -4.08 0.66 -8.08
N ILE A 111 -4.32 -0.47 -8.75
CA ILE A 111 -3.29 -1.48 -9.02
C ILE A 111 -2.11 -0.86 -9.76
N HIS A 112 -2.38 -0.07 -10.80
CA HIS A 112 -1.33 0.61 -11.56
C HIS A 112 -0.50 1.57 -10.69
N THR A 113 -1.16 2.33 -9.80
CA THR A 113 -0.49 3.25 -8.88
C THR A 113 0.43 2.50 -7.91
N ILE A 114 -0.07 1.41 -7.30
CA ILE A 114 0.72 0.58 -6.38
C ILE A 114 1.92 -0.05 -7.12
N MET A 115 1.70 -0.55 -8.33
CA MET A 115 2.78 -1.10 -9.15
C MET A 115 3.85 -0.06 -9.45
N GLU A 116 3.47 1.16 -9.85
CA GLU A 116 4.42 2.24 -10.14
C GLU A 116 5.23 2.64 -8.89
N CYS A 117 4.62 2.57 -7.70
CA CYS A 117 5.30 2.88 -6.45
C CYS A 117 6.22 1.76 -5.93
N LEU A 118 5.82 0.49 -6.08
CA LEU A 118 6.47 -0.64 -5.40
C LEU A 118 7.25 -1.58 -6.32
N SER A 119 6.98 -1.57 -7.63
CA SER A 119 7.60 -2.51 -8.56
C SER A 119 8.82 -1.89 -9.23
N PRO A 120 9.98 -2.57 -9.22
CA PRO A 120 11.00 -2.32 -10.24
C PRO A 120 10.34 -2.58 -11.60
N LYS A 121 10.51 -1.71 -12.60
CA LYS A 121 9.87 -1.81 -13.93
C LYS A 121 10.23 -3.12 -14.66
N SER A 122 9.63 -4.27 -14.31
CA SER A 122 10.03 -5.58 -14.85
C SER A 122 8.89 -6.55 -15.20
N THR A 123 7.64 -6.24 -14.89
CA THR A 123 6.49 -7.07 -15.30
C THR A 123 5.76 -6.46 -16.49
N GLY A 124 5.25 -7.32 -17.38
CA GLY A 124 4.45 -6.90 -18.52
C GLY A 124 3.30 -5.99 -18.07
N PHE A 125 2.99 -4.95 -18.85
CA PHE A 125 2.10 -3.85 -18.46
C PHE A 125 0.77 -4.28 -17.80
N ASN A 126 0.29 -5.49 -18.06
CA ASN A 126 -1.00 -5.98 -17.59
C ASN A 126 -0.95 -6.97 -16.41
N GLU A 127 0.22 -7.51 -16.06
CA GLU A 127 0.34 -8.55 -15.04
C GLU A 127 0.84 -8.00 -13.70
N PHE A 128 0.33 -8.54 -12.59
CA PHE A 128 0.83 -8.25 -11.25
C PHE A 128 0.92 -9.53 -10.39
N SER A 129 1.79 -9.50 -9.38
CA SER A 129 2.08 -10.64 -8.51
C SER A 129 1.08 -10.76 -7.36
N SER A 130 1.10 -11.92 -6.68
CA SER A 130 0.38 -12.11 -5.40
C SER A 130 0.74 -11.07 -4.35
N ASN A 131 1.99 -10.60 -4.27
CA ASN A 131 2.36 -9.55 -3.31
C ASN A 131 1.56 -8.25 -3.52
N ILE A 132 1.37 -7.86 -4.79
CA ILE A 132 0.55 -6.68 -5.13
C ILE A 132 -0.93 -6.96 -4.87
N ALA A 133 -1.40 -8.19 -5.10
CA ALA A 133 -2.76 -8.61 -4.78
C ALA A 133 -3.05 -8.57 -3.27
N THR A 134 -2.15 -9.11 -2.46
CA THR A 134 -2.21 -9.07 -0.99
C THR A 134 -2.23 -7.62 -0.50
N ALA A 135 -1.33 -6.78 -1.01
CA ALA A 135 -1.33 -5.35 -0.67
C ALA A 135 -2.67 -4.69 -1.03
N LEU A 136 -3.22 -4.95 -2.21
CA LEU A 136 -4.52 -4.42 -2.63
C LEU A 136 -5.65 -4.84 -1.68
N ILE A 137 -5.68 -6.10 -1.27
CA ILE A 137 -6.69 -6.64 -0.35
C ILE A 137 -6.54 -6.00 1.02
N CYS A 138 -5.32 -6.02 1.60
CA CYS A 138 -5.06 -5.38 2.89
C CYS A 138 -5.53 -3.92 2.91
N LEU A 139 -5.27 -3.14 1.85
CA LEU A 139 -5.69 -1.74 1.75
C LEU A 139 -7.21 -1.56 1.60
N ALA A 140 -7.90 -2.55 1.04
CA ALA A 140 -9.34 -2.50 0.83
C ALA A 140 -10.13 -2.97 2.05
N THR A 141 -9.59 -3.92 2.83
CA THR A 141 -10.32 -4.61 3.90
C THR A 141 -9.83 -4.30 5.32
N ASN A 142 -8.61 -3.77 5.52
CA ASN A 142 -7.99 -3.53 6.84
C ASN A 142 -7.51 -2.11 7.08
#